data_AF-A0A9E4MPA0-F1
#
_entry.id   AF-A0A9E4MPA0-F1
#
_cell.length_a   1.000
_cell.length_b   1.000
_cell.length_c   1.000
_cell.angle_alpha   90.00
_cell.angle_beta   90.00
_cell.angle_gamma   90.00
#
_symmetry.space_group_name_H-M   'P 1'
#
loop_
_entity.id
_entity.type
_entity.pdbx_description
1 polymer ?
#
loop_
_entity_poly.entity_id
_entity_poly.type
_entity_poly.pdbx_seq_one_letter_code
_entity_poly.pdbx_strand_id
1 'polypeptide(L)' 'MATIVEHQESGKRYILMGTGFGIYKSSRSSPPWNLTAIEEEDHYHLVAVCDRKGKIKWFYSEDLVVVEVDGGKPSDLV' A
#
# COMPACT_ATOMS: atom_id res chain seq x y z
N MET A 1 -11.86 15.52 -3.68
CA MET A 1 -11.59 14.80 -2.43
C MET A 1 -10.13 14.39 -2.42
N ALA A 2 -9.32 14.98 -1.54
CA ALA A 2 -7.92 14.64 -1.34
C ALA A 2 -7.73 14.02 0.05
N THR A 3 -7.02 12.91 0.09
CA THR A 3 -6.69 12.22 1.34
C THR A 3 -5.18 12.26 1.54
N ILE A 4 -4.75 12.70 2.72
CA ILE A 4 -3.34 12.69 3.12
C ILE A 4 -3.11 11.51 4.04
N VAL A 5 -2.08 10.73 3.72
CA VAL A 5 -1.61 9.60 4.52
C VAL A 5 -0.19 9.85 5.01
N GLU A 6 0.17 9.29 6.15
CA GLU A 6 1.51 9.33 6.73
C GLU A 6 2.09 7.92 6.81
N HIS A 7 3.33 7.75 6.35
CA HIS A 7 4.07 6.51 6.51
C HIS A 7 4.63 6.41 7.92
N GLN A 8 4.14 5.43 8.69
CA GLN A 8 4.34 5.35 10.14
C GLN A 8 5.83 5.33 10.54
N GLU A 9 6.66 4.57 9.85
CA GLU A 9 8.10 4.46 10.18
C GLU A 9 8.85 5.78 9.94
N SER A 10 8.50 6.51 8.87
CA SER A 10 9.28 7.68 8.43
C SER A 10 8.67 9.03 8.77
N GLY A 11 7.41 9.07 9.21
CA GLY A 11 6.61 10.29 9.39
C GLY A 11 6.36 11.09 8.10
N LYS A 12 6.71 10.55 6.92
CA LYS A 12 6.53 11.25 5.65
C LYS A 12 5.08 11.18 5.20
N ARG A 13 4.58 12.32 4.72
CA ARG A 13 3.22 12.45 4.21
C ARG A 13 3.15 12.34 2.69
N TYR A 14 2.06 11.76 2.23
CA TYR A 14 1.78 11.50 0.83
C TYR A 14 0.30 11.76 0.52
N ILE A 15 0.01 12.03 -0.75
CA ILE A 15 -1.36 12.07 -1.26
C ILE A 15 -1.76 10.64 -1.61
N LEU A 16 -2.88 10.16 -1.08
CA LEU A 16 -3.44 8.86 -1.47
C LEU A 16 -4.04 8.98 -2.88
N MET A 17 -3.62 8.10 -3.78
CA MET A 17 -4.06 8.09 -5.18
C MET A 17 -5.08 6.96 -5.43
N GLY A 18 -4.95 5.84 -4.73
CA GLY A 18 -5.85 4.70 -4.83
C GLY A 18 -5.36 3.48 -4.08
N THR A 19 -6.23 2.48 -3.94
CA THR A 19 -5.92 1.17 -3.36
C THR A 19 -5.85 0.13 -4.47
N GLY A 20 -4.95 -0.84 -4.33
CA GLY A 20 -4.84 -1.95 -5.28
C GLY A 20 -4.55 -3.26 -4.55
N PHE A 21 -5.07 -4.35 -5.09
CA PHE A 21 -4.61 -5.68 -4.74
C PHE A 21 -3.37 -5.97 -5.57
N GLY A 22 -2.20 -5.95 -4.93
CA GLY A 22 -0.97 -6.38 -5.58
C GLY A 22 -0.98 -7.89 -5.71
N ILE A 23 -1.47 -8.44 -6.82
CA ILE A 23 -1.27 -9.86 -7.13
C ILE A 23 0.20 -10.03 -7.53
N TYR A 24 1.09 -10.18 -6.56
CA TYR A 24 2.47 -10.54 -6.84
C TYR A 24 2.57 -12.06 -6.97
N LYS A 25 2.48 -12.59 -8.19
CA LYS A 25 2.91 -13.96 -8.48
C LYS A 25 4.44 -14.02 -8.45
N SER A 26 5.04 -14.23 -7.29
CA SER A 26 6.35 -14.90 -7.26
C SER A 26 6.12 -16.39 -7.41
N SER A 27 6.00 -16.88 -8.65
CA SER A 27 6.38 -18.27 -8.89
C SER A 27 7.88 -18.35 -8.62
N ARG A 28 8.29 -18.71 -7.39
CA ARG A 28 9.62 -19.30 -7.23
C ARG A 28 9.62 -20.50 -8.17
N SER A 29 10.42 -20.45 -9.22
CA SER A 29 10.55 -21.57 -10.15
C SER A 29 11.01 -22.77 -9.33
N SER A 30 10.10 -23.69 -9.03
CA SER A 30 10.45 -24.95 -8.40
C SER A 30 11.38 -25.71 -9.36
N PRO A 31 12.48 -26.30 -8.87
CA PRO A 31 13.26 -27.23 -9.69
C PRO A 31 12.35 -28.34 -10.25
N PRO A 32 12.68 -28.92 -11.43
CA PRO A 32 11.78 -29.85 -12.16
C PRO A 32 11.42 -31.13 -11.39
N TRP A 33 12.03 -31.39 -10.23
CA TRP A 33 11.79 -32.54 -9.37
C TRP A 33 10.86 -32.24 -8.18
N ASN A 34 10.45 -30.97 -7.98
CA ASN A 34 9.50 -30.59 -6.94
C ASN A 34 8.29 -29.89 -7.59
N LEU A 35 7.34 -30.69 -8.11
CA LEU A 35 6.10 -30.22 -8.72
C LEU A 35 5.07 -29.77 -7.65
N THR A 36 5.53 -29.08 -6.62
CA THR A 36 4.68 -28.43 -5.64
C THR A 36 5.09 -26.97 -5.66
N ALA A 37 4.58 -26.23 -6.64
CA ALA A 37 4.50 -24.79 -6.50
C ALA A 37 3.60 -24.55 -5.29
N ILE A 38 4.18 -24.20 -4.17
CA ILE A 38 3.41 -23.74 -3.02
C ILE A 38 2.85 -22.39 -3.45
N GLU A 39 1.61 -22.40 -3.92
CA GLU A 39 0.83 -21.20 -4.20
C GLU A 39 0.49 -20.56 -2.85
N GLU A 40 1.42 -19.79 -2.30
CA GLU A 40 1.09 -18.81 -1.28
C GLU A 40 0.41 -17.63 -1.99
N GLU A 41 -0.92 -17.68 -2.07
CA GLU A 41 -1.74 -16.50 -2.35
C GLU A 41 -1.61 -15.54 -1.17
N ASP A 42 -0.51 -14.79 -1.12
CA ASP A 42 -0.44 -13.64 -0.22
C ASP A 42 -1.20 -12.48 -0.85
N HIS A 43 -2.37 -12.17 -0.27
CA HIS A 43 -3.14 -11.00 -0.61
C HIS A 43 -2.47 -9.75 -0.03
N TYR A 44 -1.55 -9.14 -0.78
CA TYR A 44 -0.94 -7.88 -0.37
C TYR A 44 -1.89 -6.70 -0.64
N HIS A 45 -2.36 -6.07 0.44
CA HIS A 45 -3.12 -4.83 0.40
C HIS A 45 -2.18 -3.66 0.16
N LEU A 46 -2.07 -3.21 -1.09
CA LEU A 46 -1.18 -2.11 -1.48
C LEU A 46 -1.96 -0.80 -1.68
N VAL A 47 -1.30 0.30 -1.35
CA VAL A 47 -1.81 1.66 -1.54
C VAL A 47 -0.87 2.42 -2.45
N ALA A 48 -1.40 2.97 -3.54
CA ALA A 48 -0.70 3.91 -4.39
C ALA A 48 -0.76 5.30 -3.78
N VAL A 49 0.40 5.92 -3.58
CA VAL A 49 0.53 7.27 -3.04
C VAL A 49 1.42 8.13 -3.93
N CYS A 50 1.27 9.45 -3.83
CA CYS A 50 2.08 10.42 -4.55
C CYS A 50 2.87 11.29 -3.56
N ASP A 51 4.17 11.45 -3.81
CA ASP A 51 5.02 12.33 -3.02
C ASP A 51 5.00 13.79 -3.53
N ARG A 52 5.66 14.69 -2.78
CA ARG A 52 5.72 16.13 -3.10
C ARG A 52 6.36 16.46 -4.46
N LYS A 53 7.05 15.51 -5.09
CA LYS A 53 7.67 15.65 -6.42
C LYS A 53 6.78 15.06 -7.53
N GLY A 54 5.57 14.62 -7.21
CA GLY A 54 4.69 13.96 -8.16
C GLY A 54 5.03 12.49 -8.42
N LYS A 55 5.93 11.87 -7.63
CA LYS A 55 6.32 10.47 -7.85
C LYS A 55 5.35 9.51 -7.18
N ILE A 56 4.89 8.53 -7.96
CA ILE A 56 4.05 7.43 -7.47
C ILE A 56 4.91 6.41 -6.72
N LYS A 57 4.41 5.97 -5.56
CA LYS A 57 4.98 4.92 -4.72
C LYS A 57 3.89 3.97 -4.26
N TRP A 58 4.30 2.78 -3.87
CA TRP A 58 3.41 1.76 -3.32
C TRP A 58 3.86 1.42 -1.91
N PHE A 59 2.92 1.33 -0.98
CA PHE A 59 3.12 0.91 0.40
C PHE A 59 2.12 -0.18 0.76
N TYR A 60 2.44 -1.03 1.73
CA TYR A 60 1.41 -1.84 2.38
C TYR A 60 0.45 -0.92 3.11
N SER A 61 -0.84 -1.26 3.10
CA SER A 61 -1.87 -0.46 3.76
C SER A 61 -1.62 -0.32 5.26
N GLU A 62 -1.02 -1.34 5.89
CA GLU A 62 -0.68 -1.34 7.31
C GLU A 62 0.45 -0.36 7.67
N ASP A 63 1.28 0.04 6.71
CA ASP A 63 2.38 0.99 6.94
C ASP A 63 1.90 2.46 6.90
N LEU A 64 0.63 2.69 6.53
CA LEU A 64 0.07 4.01 6.33
C LEU A 64 -1.07 4.29 7.29
N VAL A 65 -1.15 5.54 7.74
CA VAL A 65 -2.31 6.06 8.49
C VAL A 65 -2.89 7.27 7.78
N VAL A 66 -4.22 7.35 7.68
CA VAL A 66 -4.89 8.57 7.19
C VAL A 66 -4.74 9.65 8.26
N VAL A 67 -4.33 10.85 7.85
CA VAL A 67 -4.18 12.00 8.77
C VAL A 67 -5.08 13.17 8.41
N GLU A 68 -5.58 13.22 7.18
CA GLU A 68 -6.46 14.28 6.70
C GLU A 68 -7.32 13.80 5.52
N VAL A 69 -8.59 14.21 5.47
CA VAL A 69 -9.50 14.04 4.32
C VAL A 69 -10.20 15.37 4.07
N ASP A 70 -9.97 15.98 2.91
CA ASP A 70 -10.54 17.29 2.55
C ASP A 70 -10.38 18.38 3.63
N GLY A 71 -9.22 18.39 4.29
CA GLY A 71 -8.89 19.33 5.38
C GLY A 71 -9.44 18.95 6.76
N GLY A 72 -10.30 17.94 6.86
CA GLY A 72 -10.79 17.39 8.12
C GLY A 72 -9.85 16.34 8.69
N LYS A 73 -9.75 16.25 10.01
CA LYS A 73 -8.95 15.21 10.68
C LYS A 73 -9.80 13.98 10.93
N PRO A 74 -9.23 12.76 10.89
CA PRO A 74 -9.95 11.55 11.30
C PRO A 74 -10.52 11.62 12.72
N SER A 75 -9.89 12.39 13.63
CA SER A 75 -10.39 12.63 14.99
C SER A 75 -11.72 13.37 15.06
N ASP A 76 -12.17 13.95 13.95
CA ASP A 76 -13.45 14.67 13.86
C ASP A 76 -14.62 13.71 13.58
N LEU A 77 -14.33 12.43 13.27
CA LEU A 77 -15.33 11.37 13.15
C LEU A 77 -15.84 10.97 14.55
N VAL A 78 -17.16 10.82 14.70
CA VAL A 78 -17.85 10.47 15.95
C VAL A 78 -18.14 8.97 16.03
#